data_AF-A0A4V6A052-F1
#
_entry.id   AF-A0A4V6A052-F1
#
_cell.length_a   1.000
_cell.length_b   1.000
_cell.length_c   1.000
_cell.angle_alpha   90.00
_cell.angle_beta   90.00
_cell.angle_gamma   90.00
#
_symmetry.space_group_name_H-M   'P 1'
#
loop_
_entity.id
_entity.type
_entity.pdbx_description
1 polymer ?
#
loop_
_entity_poly.entity_id
_entity_poly.type
_entity_poly.pdbx_seq_one_letter_code
_entity_poly.pdbx_strand_id
1 'polypeptide(L)'
;MLITAVSVVITVNIFISLLECYLMHENKISTVTFVFVFAQLLVSGILWTGKRNRSVILLKLFSGFQGFFIAICSVALVFCLYSQICMSSFMSYNGYKSREQERARMFLLIYTLMIVCHIVIASISLYTINKLIKYWLKAGNSDLESIDL
;
A
#
# COMPACT_ATOMS: atom_id res chain seq x y z
N MET A 1 1.00 19.32 13.64
CA MET A 1 1.87 18.44 12.81
C MET A 1 1.27 17.06 12.54
N LEU A 2 0.70 16.34 13.51
CA LEU A 2 0.20 14.98 13.26
C LEU A 2 -1.03 14.94 12.33
N ILE A 3 -1.93 15.89 12.49
CA ILE A 3 -3.15 16.05 11.68
C ILE A 3 -2.81 16.36 10.21
N THR A 4 -1.77 17.17 9.98
CA THR A 4 -1.27 17.49 8.62
C THR A 4 -0.59 16.29 7.98
N ALA A 5 0.18 15.49 8.74
CA ALA A 5 0.78 14.25 8.24
C ALA A 5 -0.27 13.24 7.75
N VAL A 6 -1.41 13.09 8.44
CA VAL A 6 -2.49 12.20 7.97
C VAL A 6 -3.16 12.71 6.69
N SER A 7 -3.29 14.03 6.51
CA SER A 7 -3.77 14.58 5.23
C SER A 7 -2.82 14.24 4.07
N VAL A 8 -1.50 14.36 4.29
CA VAL A 8 -0.50 13.99 3.29
C VAL A 8 -0.59 12.51 2.92
N VAL A 9 -0.76 11.62 3.91
CA VAL A 9 -0.96 10.18 3.67
C VAL A 9 -2.18 9.91 2.78
N ILE A 10 -3.31 10.58 3.05
CA ILE A 10 -4.52 10.43 2.25
C ILE A 10 -4.26 10.91 0.81
N THR A 11 -3.67 12.09 0.63
CA THR A 11 -3.40 12.66 -0.70
C THR A 11 -2.45 11.77 -1.50
N VAL A 12 -1.37 11.27 -0.89
CA VAL A 12 -0.40 10.39 -1.53
C VAL A 12 -1.05 9.06 -1.95
N ASN A 13 -1.86 8.46 -1.08
CA ASN A 13 -2.58 7.21 -1.42
C ASN A 13 -3.54 7.40 -2.59
N ILE A 14 -4.31 8.50 -2.61
CA ILE A 14 -5.22 8.79 -3.73
C ILE A 14 -4.44 9.02 -5.02
N PHE A 15 -3.37 9.82 -4.97
CA PHE A 15 -2.57 10.12 -6.16
C PHE A 15 -1.94 8.86 -6.76
N ILE A 16 -1.38 7.98 -5.93
CA ILE A 16 -0.80 6.71 -6.39
C ILE A 16 -1.87 5.79 -6.96
N SER A 17 -3.03 5.68 -6.29
CA SER A 17 -4.14 4.87 -6.77
C SER A 17 -4.62 5.32 -8.16
N LEU A 18 -4.68 6.64 -8.41
CA LEU A 18 -5.03 7.21 -9.72
C LEU A 18 -3.93 6.98 -10.76
N LEU A 19 -2.66 7.11 -10.37
CA LEU A 19 -1.52 6.85 -11.24
C LEU A 19 -1.47 5.38 -11.68
N GLU A 20 -1.71 4.45 -10.76
CA GLU A 20 -1.78 3.01 -11.06
C GLU A 20 -2.95 2.69 -11.99
N CYS A 21 -4.11 3.31 -11.76
CA CYS A 21 -5.27 3.18 -12.64
C CYS A 21 -4.96 3.65 -14.07
N TYR A 22 -4.24 4.77 -14.21
CA TYR A 22 -3.81 5.29 -15.51
C TYR A 22 -2.79 4.38 -16.19
N LEU A 23 -1.76 3.92 -15.48
CA LEU A 23 -0.69 3.08 -16.05
C LEU A 23 -1.16 1.68 -16.42
N MET A 24 -2.21 1.14 -15.77
CA MET A 24 -2.66 -0.24 -15.94
C MET A 24 -3.92 -0.37 -16.80
N HIS A 25 -4.44 0.72 -17.36
CA HIS A 25 -5.68 0.76 -18.14
C HIS A 25 -5.69 -0.21 -19.34
N GLU A 26 -4.53 -0.52 -19.93
CA GLU A 26 -4.43 -1.35 -21.15
C GLU A 26 -4.12 -2.84 -20.92
N ASN A 27 -3.77 -3.27 -19.70
CA ASN A 27 -3.26 -4.63 -19.47
C ASN A 27 -4.32 -5.62 -18.98
N LYS A 28 -4.28 -6.89 -19.39
CA LYS A 28 -5.23 -7.93 -18.91
C LYS A 28 -5.11 -8.27 -17.42
N ILE A 29 -4.00 -7.87 -16.76
CA ILE A 29 -3.80 -7.95 -15.30
C ILE A 29 -4.55 -6.83 -14.57
N SER A 30 -5.10 -5.86 -15.32
CA SER A 30 -5.87 -4.70 -14.87
C SER A 30 -6.90 -5.04 -13.79
N THR A 31 -7.71 -6.09 -13.95
CA THR A 31 -8.82 -6.34 -13.02
C THR A 31 -8.37 -6.53 -11.57
N VAL A 32 -7.28 -7.25 -11.32
CA VAL A 32 -6.75 -7.44 -9.96
C VAL A 32 -6.20 -6.11 -9.42
N THR A 33 -5.44 -5.38 -10.24
CA THR A 33 -4.92 -4.06 -9.86
C THR A 33 -6.03 -3.05 -9.58
N PHE A 34 -7.12 -3.07 -10.36
CA PHE A 34 -8.29 -2.22 -10.16
C PHE A 34 -9.00 -2.51 -8.84
N VAL A 35 -9.11 -3.79 -8.43
CA VAL A 35 -9.67 -4.16 -7.13
C VAL A 35 -8.82 -3.60 -5.99
N PHE A 36 -7.50 -3.69 -6.09
CA PHE A 36 -6.59 -3.12 -5.09
C PHE A 36 -6.67 -1.59 -5.05
N VAL A 37 -6.64 -0.92 -6.20
CA VAL A 37 -6.80 0.54 -6.33
C VAL A 37 -8.15 0.99 -5.73
N PHE A 38 -9.23 0.29 -6.02
CA PHE A 38 -10.55 0.61 -5.47
C PHE A 38 -10.60 0.41 -3.96
N ALA A 39 -10.04 -0.68 -3.44
CA ALA A 39 -9.91 -0.90 -2.01
C ALA A 39 -9.09 0.22 -1.33
N GLN A 40 -8.02 0.69 -1.98
CA GLN A 40 -7.16 1.74 -1.47
C GLN A 40 -7.86 3.12 -1.43
N LEU A 41 -8.67 3.43 -2.44
CA LEU A 41 -9.53 4.62 -2.46
C LEU A 41 -10.61 4.55 -1.37
N LEU A 42 -11.28 3.41 -1.25
CA LEU A 42 -12.32 3.18 -0.23
C LEU A 42 -11.74 3.34 1.18
N VAL A 43 -10.59 2.73 1.44
CA VAL A 43 -9.89 2.81 2.72
C VAL A 43 -9.37 4.23 3.00
N SER A 44 -8.96 4.98 1.97
CA SER A 44 -8.64 6.41 2.11
C SER A 44 -9.85 7.26 2.48
N GLY A 45 -11.04 6.94 1.96
CA GLY A 45 -12.31 7.54 2.38
C GLY A 45 -12.68 7.20 3.83
N ILE A 46 -12.45 5.96 4.26
CA ILE A 46 -12.61 5.55 5.67
C ILE A 46 -11.66 6.35 6.57
N LEU A 47 -10.40 6.52 6.17
CA LEU A 47 -9.43 7.33 6.92
C LEU A 47 -9.86 8.79 7.03
N TRP A 48 -10.38 9.36 5.95
CA TRP A 48 -10.89 10.73 5.96
C TRP A 48 -12.06 10.90 6.94
N THR A 49 -13.03 9.98 6.88
CA THR A 49 -14.20 9.99 7.76
C THR A 49 -13.80 9.74 9.21
N GLY A 50 -12.93 8.75 9.46
CA GLY A 50 -12.36 8.48 10.78
C GLY A 50 -11.59 9.67 11.34
N LYS A 51 -10.86 10.38 10.47
CA LYS A 51 -10.18 11.62 10.85
C LYS A 51 -11.17 12.72 11.25
N ARG A 52 -12.20 12.95 10.43
CA ARG A 52 -13.18 14.03 10.62
C ARG A 52 -14.02 13.83 11.88
N ASN A 53 -14.48 12.60 12.11
CA ASN A 53 -15.35 12.25 13.23
C ASN A 53 -14.57 11.85 14.49
N ARG A 54 -13.23 11.97 14.46
CA ARG A 54 -12.32 11.48 15.50
C ARG A 54 -12.56 10.02 15.90
N SER A 55 -12.95 9.20 14.92
CA SER A 55 -13.35 7.83 15.17
C SER A 55 -12.15 6.89 15.26
N VAL A 56 -11.84 6.44 16.46
CA VAL A 56 -10.75 5.49 16.74
C VAL A 56 -11.03 4.13 16.12
N ILE A 57 -12.30 3.71 16.06
CA ILE A 57 -12.69 2.43 15.46
C ILE A 57 -12.34 2.42 13.96
N LEU A 58 -12.73 3.47 13.23
CA LEU A 58 -12.42 3.60 11.81
C LEU A 58 -10.90 3.70 11.56
N LEU A 59 -10.16 4.39 12.43
CA LEU A 59 -8.70 4.45 12.33
C LEU A 59 -8.02 3.11 12.61
N LYS A 60 -8.54 2.31 13.55
CA LYS A 60 -8.04 0.95 13.81
C LYS A 60 -8.33 0.02 12.64
N LEU A 61 -9.51 0.13 12.01
CA LEU A 61 -9.85 -0.64 10.82
C LEU A 61 -8.91 -0.31 9.65
N PHE A 62 -8.62 0.98 9.43
CA PHE A 62 -7.60 1.40 8.45
C PHE A 62 -6.23 0.79 8.78
N SER A 63 -5.82 0.84 10.05
CA SER A 63 -4.52 0.31 10.49
C SER A 63 -4.42 -1.20 10.27
N GLY A 64 -5.49 -1.94 10.54
CA GLY A 64 -5.59 -3.36 10.23
C GLY A 64 -5.45 -3.65 8.74
N PHE A 65 -6.13 -2.87 7.89
CA PHE A 65 -6.00 -2.98 6.43
C PHE A 65 -4.58 -2.73 5.95
N GLN A 66 -3.90 -1.69 6.45
CA GLN A 66 -2.51 -1.42 6.09
C GLN A 66 -1.58 -2.57 6.49
N GLY A 67 -1.77 -3.14 7.68
CA GLY A 67 -1.01 -4.32 8.11
C GLY A 67 -1.22 -5.53 7.19
N PHE A 68 -2.47 -5.80 6.80
CA PHE A 68 -2.81 -6.85 5.84
C PHE A 68 -2.19 -6.60 4.46
N PHE A 69 -2.25 -5.37 3.97
CA PHE A 69 -1.67 -4.98 2.70
C PHE A 69 -0.14 -5.15 2.68
N ILE A 70 0.55 -4.75 3.76
CA ILE A 70 1.99 -4.99 3.94
C ILE A 70 2.31 -6.48 3.86
N ALA A 71 1.50 -7.34 4.48
CA ALA A 71 1.70 -8.79 4.42
C ALA A 71 1.59 -9.33 2.98
N ILE A 72 0.56 -8.93 2.23
CA ILE A 72 0.39 -9.31 0.81
C ILE A 72 1.58 -8.82 -0.02
N CYS A 73 1.94 -7.54 0.09
CA CYS A 73 3.04 -6.96 -0.66
C CYS A 73 4.38 -7.64 -0.32
N SER A 74 4.58 -8.04 0.94
CA SER A 74 5.79 -8.75 1.36
C SER A 74 5.88 -10.13 0.70
N VAL A 75 4.77 -10.87 0.62
CA VAL A 75 4.72 -12.16 -0.09
C VAL A 75 4.99 -11.96 -1.58
N ALA A 76 4.37 -10.95 -2.21
CA ALA A 76 4.61 -10.61 -3.61
C ALA A 76 6.09 -10.23 -3.86
N LEU A 77 6.71 -9.48 -2.94
CA LEU A 77 8.12 -9.12 -3.01
C LEU A 77 9.03 -10.35 -2.99
N VAL A 78 8.75 -11.32 -2.11
CA VAL A 78 9.49 -12.58 -2.06
C VAL A 78 9.39 -13.32 -3.39
N PHE A 79 8.20 -13.41 -3.98
CA PHE A 79 8.02 -14.03 -5.30
C PHE A 79 8.74 -13.29 -6.43
N CYS A 80 8.74 -11.95 -6.41
CA CYS A 80 9.48 -11.15 -7.37
C CYS A 80 11.00 -11.37 -7.26
N LEU A 81 11.54 -11.36 -6.04
CA LEU A 81 12.97 -11.61 -5.78
C LEU A 81 13.37 -13.03 -6.19
N TYR A 82 12.56 -14.04 -5.84
CA TYR A 82 12.79 -15.41 -6.27
C TYR A 82 12.80 -15.53 -7.80
N SER A 83 11.84 -14.89 -8.48
CA SER A 83 11.76 -14.88 -9.94
C SER A 83 12.98 -14.22 -10.58
N GLN A 84 13.51 -13.14 -9.99
CA GLN A 84 14.75 -12.50 -10.46
C GLN A 84 15.96 -13.43 -10.33
N ILE A 85 16.08 -14.17 -9.22
CA ILE A 85 17.18 -15.12 -9.00
C ILE A 85 17.12 -16.29 -9.99
N CYS A 86 15.93 -16.88 -10.18
CA CYS A 86 15.72 -17.95 -11.15
C CYS A 86 16.05 -17.51 -12.58
N MET A 87 15.59 -16.32 -12.95
CA MET A 87 15.86 -15.73 -14.26
C MET A 87 17.31 -15.23 -14.41
N SER A 88 18.04 -15.03 -13.31
CA SER A 88 19.50 -14.82 -13.32
C SER A 88 20.24 -16.11 -13.62
N SER A 89 19.91 -17.17 -12.88
CA SER A 89 20.55 -18.48 -12.97
C SER A 89 20.33 -19.12 -14.34
N PHE A 90 19.11 -19.07 -14.88
CA PHE A 90 18.79 -19.60 -16.21
C PHE A 90 19.63 -18.96 -17.33
N MET A 91 19.88 -17.65 -17.24
CA MET A 91 20.65 -16.90 -18.23
C MET A 91 22.14 -17.21 -18.15
N SER A 92 22.67 -17.39 -16.93
CA SER A 92 24.04 -17.83 -16.72
C SER A 92 24.28 -19.24 -17.25
N TYR A 93 23.27 -20.11 -17.20
CA TYR A 93 23.37 -21.50 -17.63
C TYR A 93 23.24 -21.68 -19.15
N ASN A 94 22.35 -20.91 -19.80
CA ASN A 94 22.02 -21.11 -21.22
C ASN A 94 22.67 -20.10 -22.18
N GLY A 95 23.40 -19.09 -21.68
CA GLY A 95 24.24 -18.19 -22.49
C GLY A 95 23.52 -17.27 -23.49
N TYR A 96 22.22 -17.45 -23.74
CA TYR A 96 21.45 -16.71 -24.74
C TYR A 96 20.58 -15.63 -24.09
N LYS A 97 20.79 -14.36 -24.45
CA LYS A 97 19.93 -13.22 -24.06
C LYS A 97 18.94 -12.93 -25.19
N SER A 98 17.68 -13.33 -25.05
CA SER A 98 16.65 -12.84 -25.96
C SER A 98 16.22 -11.42 -25.56
N ARG A 99 15.86 -10.58 -26.56
CA ARG A 99 15.36 -9.21 -26.33
C ARG A 99 14.07 -9.20 -25.50
N GLU A 100 13.30 -10.28 -25.54
CA GLU A 100 12.09 -10.47 -24.74
C GLU A 100 12.39 -10.75 -23.27
N GLN A 101 13.45 -11.51 -22.97
CA GLN A 101 13.90 -11.74 -21.59
C GLN A 101 14.46 -10.48 -20.93
N GLU A 102 15.14 -9.62 -21.70
CA GLU A 102 15.64 -8.34 -21.19
C GLU A 102 14.49 -7.38 -20.84
N ARG A 103 13.44 -7.33 -21.66
CA ARG A 103 12.19 -6.63 -21.34
C ARG A 103 11.51 -7.23 -20.11
N ALA A 104 11.39 -8.55 -20.02
CA ALA A 104 10.78 -9.21 -18.86
C ALA A 104 11.54 -8.92 -17.55
N ARG A 105 12.88 -8.83 -17.58
CA ARG A 105 13.69 -8.39 -16.43
C ARG A 105 13.40 -6.95 -16.04
N MET A 106 13.32 -6.06 -17.01
CA MET A 106 13.01 -4.65 -16.76
C MET A 106 11.63 -4.50 -16.12
N PHE A 107 10.61 -5.18 -16.65
CA PHE A 107 9.27 -5.19 -16.06
C PHE A 107 9.29 -5.75 -14.63
N LEU A 108 9.96 -6.90 -14.41
CA LEU A 108 10.05 -7.51 -13.08
C LEU A 108 10.74 -6.58 -12.07
N LEU A 109 11.77 -5.85 -12.49
CA LEU A 109 12.46 -4.87 -11.64
C LEU A 109 11.57 -3.67 -11.31
N ILE A 110 10.82 -3.14 -12.30
CA ILE A 110 9.85 -2.07 -12.07
C ILE A 110 8.76 -2.52 -11.09
N TYR A 111 8.20 -3.72 -11.26
CA TYR A 111 7.21 -4.27 -10.33
C TYR A 111 7.78 -4.47 -8.93
N THR A 112 9.03 -4.93 -8.81
CA THR A 112 9.71 -5.08 -7.52
C THR A 112 9.83 -3.72 -6.82
N LEU A 113 10.26 -2.68 -7.55
CA LEU A 113 10.39 -1.33 -7.03
C LEU A 113 9.03 -0.77 -6.59
N MET A 114 7.98 -0.96 -7.40
CA MET A 114 6.62 -0.55 -7.04
C MET A 114 6.17 -1.20 -5.73
N ILE A 115 6.33 -2.53 -5.59
CA ILE A 115 5.95 -3.26 -4.38
C ILE A 115 6.69 -2.71 -3.15
N VAL A 116 7.99 -2.41 -3.27
CA VAL A 116 8.76 -1.79 -2.17
C VAL A 116 8.19 -0.42 -1.81
N CYS A 117 7.88 0.43 -2.78
CA CYS A 117 7.25 1.72 -2.54
C CYS A 117 5.92 1.58 -1.78
N HIS A 118 5.08 0.63 -2.17
CA HIS A 118 3.82 0.35 -1.48
C HIS A 118 4.03 -0.07 -0.02
N ILE A 119 5.00 -0.95 0.25
CA ILE A 119 5.33 -1.38 1.62
C ILE A 119 5.78 -0.19 2.47
N VAL A 120 6.64 0.68 1.92
CA VAL A 120 7.15 1.86 2.64
C VAL A 120 6.02 2.82 2.96
N ILE A 121 5.17 3.13 1.99
CA ILE A 121 4.03 4.05 2.17
C ILE A 121 3.04 3.49 3.20
N ALA A 122 2.70 2.21 3.09
CA ALA A 122 1.82 1.53 4.03
C ALA A 122 2.38 1.54 5.45
N SER A 123 3.69 1.29 5.60
CA SER A 123 4.39 1.30 6.89
C SER A 123 4.37 2.68 7.55
N ILE A 124 4.66 3.74 6.79
CA ILE A 124 4.62 5.13 7.27
C ILE A 124 3.19 5.52 7.65
N SER A 125 2.21 5.12 6.83
CA SER A 125 0.78 5.37 7.09
C SER A 125 0.33 4.71 8.38
N LEU A 126 0.67 3.43 8.56
CA LEU A 126 0.37 2.65 9.76
C LEU A 126 1.01 3.26 11.01
N TYR A 127 2.29 3.63 10.94
CA TYR A 127 2.99 4.28 12.05
C TYR A 127 2.32 5.60 12.44
N THR A 128 2.01 6.44 11.45
CA THR A 128 1.41 7.76 11.66
C THR A 128 0.03 7.66 12.32
N ILE A 129 -0.79 6.72 11.86
CA ILE A 129 -2.16 6.55 12.36
C ILE A 129 -2.16 5.91 13.74
N ASN A 130 -1.30 4.93 14.01
CA ASN A 130 -1.15 4.38 15.37
C ASN A 130 -0.73 5.46 16.37
N LYS A 131 0.12 6.41 15.95
CA LYS A 131 0.48 7.56 16.78
C LYS A 131 -0.69 8.51 16.98
N LEU A 132 -1.54 8.72 15.96
CA LEU A 132 -2.76 9.54 16.07
C LEU A 132 -3.78 8.90 17.01
N ILE A 133 -4.03 7.59 16.89
CA ILE A 133 -4.92 6.83 17.77
C ILE A 133 -4.46 6.97 19.23
N LYS A 134 -3.17 6.75 19.51
CA LYS A 134 -2.61 6.91 20.87
C LYS A 134 -2.78 8.32 21.41
N TYR A 135 -2.64 9.34 20.55
CA TYR A 135 -2.84 10.73 20.92
C TYR A 135 -4.31 11.01 21.29
N TRP A 136 -5.27 10.55 20.48
CA TRP A 136 -6.70 10.76 20.74
C TRP A 136 -7.23 10.00 21.95
N LEU A 137 -6.76 8.77 22.17
CA LEU A 137 -7.11 8.01 23.37
C LEU A 137 -6.58 8.68 24.65
N LYS A 138 -5.36 9.23 24.62
CA LYS A 138 -4.82 9.96 25.79
C LYS A 138 -5.50 11.30 26.06
N ALA A 139 -6.05 11.91 25.01
CA ALA A 139 -6.60 13.25 25.10
C ALA A 139 -8.09 13.30 25.49
N GLY A 140 -8.76 12.16 25.74
CA GLY A 140 -10.22 12.13 25.96
C GLY A 140 -10.95 12.86 24.83
N ASN A 141 -10.60 12.51 23.59
CA ASN A 141 -11.10 13.21 22.39
C ASN A 141 -11.48 12.18 21.32
N SER A 142 -12.02 11.05 21.77
CA SER A 142 -12.41 9.93 20.92
C SER A 142 -13.88 9.58 21.11
N ASP A 143 -14.49 9.08 20.05
CA ASP A 143 -15.79 8.39 20.01
C ASP A 143 -15.96 7.25 21.02
N LEU A 144 -14.88 6.73 21.62
CA LEU A 144 -14.94 5.74 22.70
C LEU A 144 -15.32 6.35 24.07
N GLU A 145 -15.24 7.68 24.21
CA GLU A 145 -15.54 8.36 25.48
C GLU A 145 -17.04 8.30 25.82
N SER A 146 -17.90 8.07 24.82
CA SER A 146 -19.34 7.87 25.01
C SER A 146 -19.73 6.43 25.36
N ILE A 147 -18.78 5.48 25.40
CA ILE A 147 -19.04 4.06 25.70
C ILE A 147 -18.74 3.74 27.18
N ASP A 148 -17.97 4.60 27.87
CA ASP A 148 -17.64 4.46 29.31
C ASP A 148 -18.70 5.11 30.25
N LEU A 149 -19.97 5.18 29.83
CA LEU A 149 -21.11 5.62 30.66
C LEU A 149 -22.04 4.44 31.02
#